data_AF-A0A2S4L7Z7-F1
#
_entry.id   AF-A0A2S4L7Z7-F1
#
_cell.length_a   1.000
_cell.length_b   1.000
_cell.length_c   1.000
_cell.angle_alpha   90.00
_cell.angle_beta   90.00
_cell.angle_gamma   90.00
#
_symmetry.space_group_name_H-M   'P 1'
#
loop_
_entity.id
_entity.type
_entity.pdbx_description
1 polymer ?
#
loop_
_entity_poly.entity_id
_entity_poly.type
_entity_poly.pdbx_seq_one_letter_code
_entity_poly.pdbx_strand_id
1 'polypeptide(L)'
;MSTQEQTMDENHQPNATAPLARSPRVGLDNPVTFAFTRLTYNTWFEGRCWTDVFKLLIDAYRLRLAAQRDLDGKPRRVPDEEKREVADGLRKFLDLAEEVPGLLPLGWNWVHAARCRILAGRNDDITNWYSLEYLPNEDEMVEWYEDLFFPLQLQIFAKLVYGTDVPRQNAKILWRIMLQSEGLLQSRHYEIPTVQTERRYGSEGDDGGNSLSRYRRASSI
;
A
#
# COMPACT_ATOMS: atom_id res chain seq x y z
N MET A 1 5.70 -44.56 -34.72
CA MET A 1 6.39 -43.26 -34.50
C MET A 1 5.76 -42.64 -33.27
N SER A 2 6.61 -42.27 -32.32
CA SER A 2 6.30 -41.99 -30.91
C SER A 2 5.40 -40.78 -30.67
N THR A 3 4.46 -40.99 -29.75
CA THR A 3 3.79 -39.99 -28.91
C THR A 3 4.82 -39.22 -28.08
N GLN A 4 4.69 -37.90 -28.00
CA GLN A 4 5.27 -37.13 -26.90
C GLN A 4 4.17 -36.27 -26.28
N GLU A 5 3.82 -36.66 -25.06
CA GLU A 5 3.10 -35.88 -24.06
C GLU A 5 3.97 -34.67 -23.67
N GLN A 6 3.36 -33.48 -23.64
CA GLN A 6 3.86 -32.36 -22.87
C GLN A 6 2.82 -32.05 -21.79
N THR A 7 3.20 -32.44 -20.58
CA THR A 7 2.59 -32.06 -19.32
C THR A 7 2.70 -30.53 -19.15
N MET A 8 1.57 -29.83 -19.26
CA MET A 8 1.49 -28.45 -18.78
C MET A 8 1.27 -28.49 -17.27
N ASP A 9 2.28 -28.09 -16.52
CA ASP A 9 2.18 -27.81 -15.09
C ASP A 9 1.16 -26.67 -14.84
N GLU A 10 -0.04 -27.07 -14.40
CA GLU A 10 -0.98 -26.23 -13.68
C GLU A 10 -0.39 -25.86 -12.31
N ASN A 11 0.33 -24.73 -12.20
CA ASN A 11 0.41 -24.01 -10.91
C ASN A 11 0.96 -22.57 -10.96
N HIS A 12 0.67 -21.79 -12.01
CA HIS A 12 0.79 -20.34 -11.90
C HIS A 12 -0.52 -19.75 -11.36
N GLN A 13 -0.77 -20.01 -10.08
CA GLN A 13 -1.75 -19.25 -9.32
C GLN A 13 -1.13 -17.87 -9.07
N PRO A 14 -1.61 -16.78 -9.69
CA PRO A 14 -1.13 -15.45 -9.33
C PRO A 14 -1.46 -15.26 -7.86
N ASN A 15 -0.43 -15.05 -7.05
CA ASN A 15 -0.53 -14.94 -5.61
C ASN A 15 -1.30 -13.65 -5.26
N ALA A 16 -2.63 -13.73 -5.35
CA ALA A 16 -3.60 -12.67 -5.13
C ALA A 16 -3.84 -12.45 -3.63
N THR A 17 -2.78 -12.45 -2.82
CA THR A 17 -2.84 -12.07 -1.40
C THR A 17 -2.70 -10.56 -1.27
N ALA A 18 -3.57 -9.81 -1.93
CA ALA A 18 -3.33 -8.40 -2.27
C ALA A 18 -3.85 -7.28 -1.33
N PRO A 19 -4.64 -7.50 -0.26
CA PRO A 19 -5.05 -6.37 0.61
C PRO A 19 -4.13 -6.11 1.82
N LEU A 20 -3.37 -7.12 2.31
CA LEU A 20 -2.50 -6.99 3.49
C LEU A 20 -1.02 -6.80 3.15
N ALA A 21 -0.63 -7.08 1.91
CA ALA A 21 0.77 -7.00 1.51
C ALA A 21 1.29 -5.58 1.72
N ARG A 22 2.57 -5.47 2.09
CA ARG A 22 3.25 -4.17 2.12
C ARG A 22 3.13 -3.57 0.73
N SER A 23 2.56 -2.37 0.66
CA SER A 23 2.28 -1.68 -0.58
C SER A 23 3.06 -0.37 -0.67
N PRO A 24 3.71 -0.11 -1.81
CA PRO A 24 3.93 -1.03 -2.94
C PRO A 24 4.96 -2.12 -2.58
N ARG A 25 5.18 -3.09 -3.46
CA ARG A 25 6.16 -4.17 -3.23
C ARG A 25 7.60 -3.67 -3.38
N VAL A 26 7.82 -2.76 -4.32
CA VAL A 26 9.13 -2.15 -4.61
C VAL A 26 9.00 -0.63 -4.78
N GLY A 27 10.12 0.08 -4.95
CA GLY A 27 10.14 1.52 -5.26
C GLY A 27 10.04 2.47 -4.06
N LEU A 28 9.51 2.01 -2.92
CA LEU A 28 9.47 2.76 -1.66
C LEU A 28 10.31 2.08 -0.58
N ASP A 29 10.98 2.89 0.26
CA ASP A 29 11.87 2.39 1.31
C ASP A 29 11.08 1.78 2.47
N ASN A 30 9.97 2.43 2.84
CA ASN A 30 9.08 2.05 3.93
C ASN A 30 7.65 1.83 3.40
N PRO A 31 7.36 0.69 2.76
CA PRO A 31 6.00 0.36 2.33
C PRO A 31 5.09 0.05 3.53
N VAL A 32 3.79 0.27 3.37
CA VAL A 32 2.80 0.16 4.47
C VAL A 32 1.82 -0.98 4.22
N THR A 33 1.27 -1.55 5.29
CA THR A 33 0.14 -2.48 5.21
C THR A 33 -1.18 -1.72 5.39
N PHE A 34 -2.29 -2.32 4.95
CA PHE A 34 -3.63 -1.73 5.03
C PHE A 34 -3.71 -0.35 4.38
N ALA A 35 -3.17 -0.23 3.17
CA ALA A 35 -3.00 1.06 2.51
C ALA A 35 -4.33 1.77 2.25
N PHE A 36 -5.40 1.05 1.91
CA PHE A 36 -6.71 1.65 1.65
C PHE A 36 -7.43 2.11 2.92
N THR A 37 -7.26 1.37 4.02
CA THR A 37 -7.70 1.75 5.35
C THR A 37 -6.97 3.01 5.80
N ARG A 38 -5.64 3.05 5.62
CA ARG A 38 -4.84 4.24 5.94
C ARG A 38 -5.20 5.45 5.09
N LEU A 39 -5.50 5.28 3.80
CA LEU A 39 -6.04 6.36 2.96
C LEU A 39 -7.38 6.88 3.50
N THR A 40 -8.23 5.99 4.02
CA THR A 40 -9.54 6.35 4.58
C THR A 40 -9.43 7.20 5.85
N TYR A 41 -8.39 6.94 6.67
CA TYR A 41 -8.16 7.63 7.93
C TYR A 41 -7.09 8.74 7.85
N ASN A 42 -6.64 9.10 6.65
CA ASN A 42 -5.55 10.07 6.42
C ASN A 42 -4.22 9.68 7.13
N THR A 43 -3.97 8.38 7.31
CA THR A 43 -2.74 7.84 7.93
C THR A 43 -1.83 7.13 6.92
N TRP A 44 -2.05 7.35 5.62
CA TRP A 44 -1.32 6.67 4.53
C TRP A 44 0.19 6.94 4.53
N PHE A 45 0.61 8.09 5.05
CA PHE A 45 2.02 8.43 5.22
C PHE A 45 2.63 8.02 6.57
N GLU A 46 1.84 7.55 7.54
CA GLU A 46 2.37 7.19 8.85
C GLU A 46 3.37 6.03 8.75
N GLY A 47 4.58 6.23 9.27
CA GLY A 47 5.67 5.25 9.21
C GLY A 47 6.52 5.31 7.93
N ARG A 48 6.16 6.16 6.95
CA ARG A 48 6.99 6.39 5.75
C ARG A 48 8.11 7.39 6.02
N CYS A 49 9.22 7.24 5.32
CA CYS A 49 10.26 8.26 5.31
C CYS A 49 9.84 9.46 4.45
N TRP A 50 10.46 10.63 4.65
CA TRP A 50 10.14 11.83 3.85
C TRP A 50 10.33 11.64 2.35
N THR A 51 11.35 10.86 1.94
CA THR A 51 11.59 10.56 0.53
C THR A 51 10.40 9.84 -0.09
N ASP A 52 9.85 8.82 0.57
CA ASP A 52 8.65 8.11 0.11
C ASP A 52 7.43 9.02 0.05
N VAL A 53 7.26 9.91 1.04
CA VAL A 53 6.18 10.92 1.00
C VAL A 53 6.30 11.78 -0.25
N PHE A 54 7.49 12.25 -0.60
CA PHE A 54 7.69 13.07 -1.81
C PHE A 54 7.39 12.28 -3.08
N LYS A 55 7.92 11.06 -3.20
CA LYS A 55 7.67 10.15 -4.33
C LYS A 55 6.17 9.93 -4.56
N LEU A 56 5.43 9.64 -3.48
CA LEU A 56 4.00 9.43 -3.51
C LEU A 56 3.20 10.68 -3.93
N LEU A 57 3.56 11.84 -3.41
CA LEU A 57 2.91 13.11 -3.77
C LEU A 57 3.11 13.42 -5.26
N ILE A 58 4.33 13.21 -5.76
CA ILE A 58 4.66 13.42 -7.17
C ILE A 58 3.89 12.45 -8.06
N ASP A 59 3.89 11.16 -7.75
CA ASP A 59 3.23 10.15 -8.59
C ASP A 59 1.71 10.23 -8.54
N ALA A 60 1.12 10.64 -7.41
CA ALA A 60 -0.31 10.94 -7.34
C ALA A 60 -0.69 12.11 -8.26
N TYR A 61 0.12 13.18 -8.27
CA TYR A 61 -0.06 14.30 -9.18
C TYR A 61 0.14 13.87 -10.65
N ARG A 62 1.21 13.14 -10.96
CA ARG A 62 1.53 12.69 -12.34
C ARG A 62 0.45 11.79 -12.91
N LEU A 63 -0.02 10.81 -12.15
CA LEU A 63 -1.05 9.88 -12.61
C LEU A 63 -2.39 10.60 -12.85
N ARG A 64 -2.75 11.54 -11.96
CA ARG A 64 -3.94 12.38 -12.11
C ARG A 64 -3.87 13.29 -13.33
N LEU A 65 -2.69 13.85 -13.62
CA LEU A 65 -2.45 14.67 -14.80
C LEU A 65 -2.41 13.82 -16.08
N ALA A 66 -1.80 12.64 -16.05
CA ALA A 66 -1.79 11.69 -17.16
C ALA A 66 -3.23 11.36 -17.60
N ALA A 67 -4.08 11.00 -16.63
CA ALA A 67 -5.49 10.72 -16.90
C ALA A 67 -6.25 11.92 -17.52
N GLN A 68 -5.95 13.15 -17.09
CA GLN A 68 -6.54 14.35 -17.69
C GLN A 68 -6.06 14.54 -19.13
N ARG A 69 -4.76 14.38 -19.39
CA ARG A 69 -4.17 14.55 -20.71
C ARG A 69 -4.66 13.51 -21.71
N ASP A 70 -4.84 12.27 -21.27
CA ASP A 70 -5.41 11.22 -22.11
C ASP A 70 -6.84 11.58 -22.54
N LEU A 71 -7.65 12.17 -21.66
CA LEU A 71 -8.99 12.68 -22.00
C LEU A 71 -8.93 13.86 -22.97
N ASP A 72 -7.94 14.73 -22.81
CA ASP A 72 -7.72 15.90 -23.67
C ASP A 72 -7.01 15.54 -25.00
N GLY A 73 -6.64 14.26 -25.21
CA GLY A 73 -5.90 13.81 -26.39
C GLY A 73 -4.46 14.35 -26.47
N LYS A 74 -3.87 14.73 -25.33
CA LYS A 74 -2.52 15.29 -25.22
C LYS A 74 -1.46 14.20 -24.98
N PRO A 75 -0.22 14.39 -25.43
CA PRO A 75 0.85 13.41 -25.23
C PRO A 75 1.27 13.30 -23.75
N ARG A 76 1.70 12.10 -23.34
CA ARG A 76 2.25 11.82 -22.00
C ARG A 76 3.60 12.50 -21.73
N ARG A 77 4.44 12.62 -22.75
CA ARG A 77 5.65 13.44 -22.67
C ARG A 77 5.24 14.91 -22.73
N VAL A 78 5.63 15.68 -21.72
CA VAL A 78 5.25 17.09 -21.59
C VAL A 78 6.08 17.92 -22.58
N PRO A 79 5.44 18.65 -23.51
CA PRO A 79 6.12 19.59 -24.40
C PRO A 79 6.88 20.67 -23.63
N ASP A 80 7.98 21.18 -24.19
CA ASP A 80 8.85 22.16 -23.50
C ASP A 80 8.09 23.42 -23.08
N GLU A 81 7.14 23.87 -23.90
CA GLU A 81 6.28 25.02 -23.64
C GLU A 81 5.29 24.81 -22.49
N GLU A 82 4.93 23.57 -22.16
CA GLU A 82 3.99 23.22 -21.09
C GLU A 82 4.72 22.86 -19.76
N LYS A 83 6.05 22.64 -19.78
CA LYS A 83 6.81 22.20 -18.59
C LYS A 83 6.63 23.10 -17.38
N ARG A 84 6.60 24.42 -17.59
CA ARG A 84 6.37 25.39 -16.51
C ARG A 84 4.98 25.25 -15.91
N GLU A 85 3.95 25.08 -16.74
CA GLU A 85 2.57 24.90 -16.27
C GLU A 85 2.42 23.62 -15.45
N VAL A 86 3.04 22.53 -15.90
CA VAL A 86 3.05 21.26 -15.15
C VAL A 86 3.78 21.40 -13.81
N ALA A 87 4.92 22.08 -13.77
CA ALA A 87 5.62 22.35 -12.51
C ALA A 87 4.80 23.23 -11.55
N ASP A 88 4.13 24.27 -12.06
CA ASP A 88 3.20 25.10 -11.30
C ASP A 88 1.96 24.31 -10.84
N GLY A 89 1.53 23.32 -11.62
CA GLY A 89 0.47 22.39 -11.26
C GLY A 89 0.81 21.52 -10.05
N LEU A 90 2.06 21.00 -9.96
CA LEU A 90 2.52 20.28 -8.78
C LEU A 90 2.52 21.19 -7.54
N ARG A 91 2.93 22.46 -7.68
CA ARG A 91 2.87 23.42 -6.57
C ARG A 91 1.44 23.59 -6.06
N LYS A 92 0.48 23.82 -6.97
CA LYS A 92 -0.94 23.93 -6.61
C LYS A 92 -1.49 22.65 -5.96
N PHE A 93 -1.05 21.49 -6.44
CA PHE A 93 -1.42 20.21 -5.83
C PHE A 93 -0.96 20.10 -4.38
N LEU A 94 0.27 20.52 -4.09
CA LEU A 94 0.81 20.54 -2.73
C LEU A 94 0.08 21.57 -1.85
N ASP A 95 -0.19 22.77 -2.38
CA ASP A 95 -0.95 23.80 -1.67
C ASP A 95 -2.34 23.28 -1.27
N LEU A 96 -3.04 22.61 -2.19
CA LEU A 96 -4.33 21.96 -1.90
C LEU A 96 -4.20 20.84 -0.85
N ALA A 97 -3.15 20.04 -0.91
CA ALA A 97 -2.94 18.96 0.06
C ALA A 97 -2.70 19.51 1.47
N GLU A 98 -2.04 20.66 1.60
CA GLU A 98 -1.83 21.38 2.86
C GLU A 98 -3.14 21.92 3.46
N GLU A 99 -4.11 22.27 2.63
CA GLU A 99 -5.42 22.74 3.06
C GLU A 99 -6.31 21.63 3.64
N VAL A 100 -6.02 20.34 3.35
CA VAL A 100 -6.81 19.21 3.85
C VAL A 100 -6.28 18.74 5.21
N PRO A 101 -7.05 18.91 6.32
CA PRO A 101 -6.58 18.55 7.65
C PRO A 101 -6.18 17.08 7.78
N GLY A 102 -4.96 16.86 8.25
CA GLY A 102 -4.40 15.52 8.50
C GLY A 102 -3.97 14.76 7.26
N LEU A 103 -4.14 15.30 6.04
CA LEU A 103 -3.78 14.58 4.82
C LEU A 103 -2.27 14.44 4.63
N LEU A 104 -1.51 15.48 5.01
CA LEU A 104 -0.05 15.47 4.98
C LEU A 104 0.52 15.10 6.37
N PRO A 105 1.75 14.53 6.42
CA PRO A 105 2.35 14.13 7.68
C PRO A 105 2.52 15.29 8.65
N LEU A 106 2.45 14.98 9.95
CA LEU A 106 2.77 15.94 11.00
C LEU A 106 4.21 16.47 10.80
N GLY A 107 4.37 17.79 10.79
CA GLY A 107 5.65 18.45 10.54
C GLY A 107 5.92 18.79 9.07
N TRP A 108 4.98 18.49 8.15
CA TRP A 108 5.02 19.04 6.79
C TRP A 108 5.15 20.57 6.84
N ASN A 109 5.97 21.13 5.96
CA ASN A 109 6.24 22.57 5.88
C ASN A 109 6.84 22.93 4.52
N TRP A 110 7.10 24.22 4.31
CA TRP A 110 7.62 24.75 3.06
C TRP A 110 8.96 24.13 2.60
N VAL A 111 9.81 23.66 3.52
CA VAL A 111 11.07 22.98 3.17
C VAL A 111 10.78 21.61 2.55
N HIS A 112 9.80 20.88 3.08
CA HIS A 112 9.34 19.61 2.52
C HIS A 112 8.72 19.81 1.13
N ALA A 113 7.87 20.83 0.96
CA ALA A 113 7.29 21.18 -0.33
C ALA A 113 8.38 21.58 -1.36
N ALA A 114 9.40 22.33 -0.95
CA ALA A 114 10.53 22.67 -1.83
C ALA A 114 11.33 21.43 -2.24
N ARG A 115 11.65 20.52 -1.30
CA ARG A 115 12.36 19.27 -1.60
C ARG A 115 11.56 18.35 -2.53
N CYS A 116 10.26 18.25 -2.31
CA CYS A 116 9.36 17.51 -3.19
C CYS A 116 9.43 18.03 -4.64
N ARG A 117 9.35 19.35 -4.83
CA ARG A 117 9.47 19.97 -6.16
C ARG A 117 10.85 19.80 -6.79
N ILE A 118 11.93 19.87 -6.00
CA ILE A 118 13.29 19.61 -6.48
C ILE A 118 13.42 18.17 -6.99
N LEU A 119 12.88 17.19 -6.27
CA LEU A 119 12.88 15.79 -6.69
C LEU A 119 12.13 15.63 -8.03
N ALA A 120 10.98 16.29 -8.17
CA ALA A 120 10.16 16.24 -9.39
C ALA A 120 10.80 16.95 -10.60
N GLY A 121 11.68 17.92 -10.36
CA GLY A 121 12.34 18.75 -11.38
C GLY A 121 13.78 18.35 -11.71
N ARG A 122 14.36 17.34 -11.04
CA ARG A 122 15.70 16.85 -11.34
C ARG A 122 15.71 16.22 -12.73
N ASN A 123 16.32 16.91 -13.69
CA ASN A 123 16.49 16.43 -15.07
C ASN A 123 17.98 16.23 -15.43
N ASP A 124 18.85 16.23 -14.42
CA ASP A 124 20.28 15.94 -14.51
C ASP A 124 20.57 14.44 -14.63
N ASP A 125 19.58 13.60 -14.34
CA ASP A 125 19.65 12.14 -14.46
C ASP A 125 18.56 11.63 -15.41
N ILE A 126 18.97 11.02 -16.52
CA ILE A 126 18.09 10.38 -17.51
C ILE A 126 17.21 9.29 -16.87
N THR A 127 17.56 8.84 -15.66
CA THR A 127 16.86 7.78 -14.92
C THR A 127 15.90 8.30 -13.84
N ASN A 128 15.68 9.61 -13.69
CA ASN A 128 14.76 10.13 -12.67
C ASN A 128 13.30 9.77 -13.01
N TRP A 129 12.83 8.64 -12.48
CA TRP A 129 11.45 8.18 -12.60
C TRP A 129 10.44 9.26 -12.22
N TYR A 130 10.73 10.09 -11.21
CA TYR A 130 9.82 11.09 -10.66
C TYR A 130 9.78 12.41 -11.44
N SER A 131 10.45 12.49 -12.59
CA SER A 131 10.44 13.67 -13.44
C SER A 131 9.03 14.03 -13.92
N LEU A 132 8.71 15.32 -13.90
CA LEU A 132 7.46 15.84 -14.48
C LEU A 132 7.47 15.90 -16.01
N GLU A 133 8.59 15.60 -16.67
CA GLU A 133 8.66 15.61 -18.15
C GLU A 133 7.95 14.40 -18.78
N TYR A 134 7.72 13.35 -18.00
CA TYR A 134 6.98 12.17 -18.41
C TYR A 134 5.90 11.82 -17.39
N LEU A 135 4.70 11.52 -17.88
CA LEU A 135 3.53 11.21 -17.08
C LEU A 135 3.12 9.74 -17.31
N PRO A 136 3.46 8.83 -16.39
CA PRO A 136 3.18 7.41 -16.56
C PRO A 136 1.68 7.12 -16.44
N ASN A 137 1.22 6.11 -17.17
CA ASN A 137 -0.14 5.61 -17.06
C ASN A 137 -0.27 4.59 -15.92
N GLU A 138 -1.47 4.01 -15.75
CA GLU A 138 -1.73 3.00 -14.72
C GLU A 138 -0.84 1.75 -14.87
N ASP A 139 -0.67 1.24 -16.09
CA ASP A 139 0.11 0.01 -16.35
C ASP A 139 1.59 0.20 -16.02
N GLU A 140 2.17 1.34 -16.40
CA GLU A 140 3.56 1.68 -16.09
C GLU A 140 3.78 1.86 -14.58
N MET A 141 2.78 2.39 -13.86
CA MET A 141 2.81 2.44 -12.40
C MET A 141 2.75 1.05 -11.78
N VAL A 142 1.93 0.13 -12.31
CA VAL A 142 1.90 -1.28 -11.86
C VAL A 142 3.25 -1.94 -12.06
N GLU A 143 3.86 -1.75 -13.23
CA GLU A 143 5.17 -2.32 -13.55
C GLU A 143 6.25 -1.76 -12.63
N TRP A 144 6.31 -0.44 -12.45
CA TRP A 144 7.34 0.21 -11.63
C TRP A 144 7.26 -0.17 -10.15
N TYR A 145 6.05 -0.27 -9.60
CA TYR A 145 5.83 -0.54 -8.18
C TYR A 145 5.58 -2.02 -7.85
N GLU A 146 5.49 -2.86 -8.88
CA GLU A 146 5.12 -4.28 -8.82
C GLU A 146 3.85 -4.53 -7.99
N ASP A 147 2.86 -3.63 -8.10
CA ASP A 147 1.64 -3.68 -7.32
C ASP A 147 0.44 -3.22 -8.16
N LEU A 148 -0.40 -4.20 -8.49
CA LEU A 148 -1.60 -4.03 -9.33
C LEU A 148 -2.58 -2.98 -8.78
N PHE A 149 -2.62 -2.79 -7.46
CA PHE A 149 -3.58 -1.90 -6.80
C PHE A 149 -2.96 -0.58 -6.36
N PHE A 150 -1.66 -0.39 -6.58
CA PHE A 150 -0.98 0.85 -6.22
C PHE A 150 -1.44 2.08 -7.02
N PRO A 151 -1.70 2.00 -8.34
CA PRO A 151 -2.27 3.14 -9.08
C PRO A 151 -3.61 3.62 -8.48
N LEU A 152 -4.44 2.69 -8.00
CA LEU A 152 -5.69 3.04 -7.33
C LEU A 152 -5.46 3.84 -6.04
N GLN A 153 -4.44 3.50 -5.26
CA GLN A 153 -4.07 4.27 -4.06
C GLN A 153 -3.70 5.71 -4.41
N LEU A 154 -2.87 5.88 -5.44
CA LEU A 154 -2.46 7.20 -5.95
C LEU A 154 -3.66 8.02 -6.43
N GLN A 155 -4.60 7.40 -7.14
CA GLN A 155 -5.84 8.05 -7.60
C GLN A 155 -6.75 8.47 -6.46
N ILE A 156 -6.94 7.61 -5.45
CA ILE A 156 -7.72 7.93 -4.25
C ILE A 156 -7.07 9.10 -3.52
N PHE A 157 -5.76 9.08 -3.32
CA PHE A 157 -5.05 10.17 -2.67
C PHE A 157 -5.20 11.49 -3.46
N ALA A 158 -4.99 11.47 -4.77
CA ALA A 158 -5.18 12.66 -5.61
C ALA A 158 -6.62 13.19 -5.54
N LYS A 159 -7.62 12.31 -5.45
CA LYS A 159 -9.02 12.69 -5.21
C LYS A 159 -9.19 13.38 -3.85
N LEU A 160 -8.56 12.89 -2.79
CA LEU A 160 -8.60 13.53 -1.47
C LEU A 160 -8.01 14.94 -1.51
N VAL A 161 -6.93 15.15 -2.27
CA VAL A 161 -6.30 16.47 -2.46
C VAL A 161 -7.20 17.44 -3.22
N TYR A 162 -7.74 17.03 -4.38
CA TYR A 162 -8.54 17.93 -5.23
C TYR A 162 -9.98 18.13 -4.74
N GLY A 163 -10.45 17.33 -3.78
CA GLY A 163 -11.85 17.34 -3.30
C GLY A 163 -12.89 16.99 -4.38
N THR A 164 -12.44 16.64 -5.59
CA THR A 164 -13.27 16.42 -6.77
C THR A 164 -12.89 15.11 -7.45
N ASP A 165 -13.89 14.43 -7.98
CA ASP A 165 -13.68 13.24 -8.80
C ASP A 165 -13.09 13.65 -10.15
N VAL A 166 -11.87 13.18 -10.44
CA VAL A 166 -11.52 12.80 -11.81
C VAL A 166 -10.93 11.41 -11.75
N PRO A 167 -11.79 10.40 -11.74
CA PRO A 167 -11.53 9.27 -12.64
C PRO A 167 -12.80 8.64 -13.24
N ARG A 168 -12.60 7.98 -14.40
CA ARG A 168 -13.46 6.95 -15.01
C ARG A 168 -14.17 6.17 -13.87
N GLN A 169 -15.51 6.06 -13.89
CA GLN A 169 -16.44 5.71 -12.78
C GLN A 169 -16.12 4.50 -11.85
N ASN A 170 -15.00 3.80 -12.02
CA ASN A 170 -14.65 2.56 -11.35
C ASN A 170 -13.92 2.74 -10.00
N ALA A 171 -13.15 3.83 -9.80
CA ALA A 171 -12.26 3.95 -8.63
C ALA A 171 -13.00 3.95 -7.29
N LYS A 172 -14.19 4.56 -7.18
CA LYS A 172 -14.99 4.59 -5.94
C LYS A 172 -15.50 3.21 -5.55
N ILE A 173 -15.96 2.43 -6.53
CA ILE A 173 -16.43 1.06 -6.31
C ILE A 173 -15.24 0.18 -5.92
N LEU A 174 -14.14 0.29 -6.65
CA LEU A 174 -12.94 -0.49 -6.40
C LEU A 174 -12.32 -0.16 -5.03
N TRP A 175 -12.29 1.12 -4.64
CA TRP A 175 -11.87 1.54 -3.29
C TRP A 175 -12.71 0.87 -2.20
N ARG A 176 -14.05 0.86 -2.35
CA ARG A 176 -14.93 0.19 -1.39
C ARG A 176 -14.67 -1.32 -1.30
N ILE A 177 -14.44 -1.97 -2.44
CA ILE A 177 -14.08 -3.40 -2.49
C ILE A 177 -12.76 -3.64 -1.76
N MET A 178 -11.75 -2.81 -2.01
CA MET A 178 -10.44 -2.95 -1.38
C MET A 178 -10.49 -2.72 0.12
N LEU A 179 -11.23 -1.70 0.58
CA LEU A 179 -11.44 -1.44 2.01
C LEU A 179 -12.15 -2.60 2.70
N GLN A 180 -13.18 -3.18 2.07
CA GLN A 180 -13.84 -4.38 2.59
C GLN A 180 -12.89 -5.57 2.65
N SER A 181 -12.03 -5.74 1.65
CA SER A 181 -11.05 -6.82 1.61
C SER A 181 -10.02 -6.68 2.75
N GLU A 182 -9.51 -5.47 3.00
CA GLU A 182 -8.64 -5.18 4.14
C GLU A 182 -9.35 -5.40 5.49
N GLY A 183 -10.60 -4.95 5.63
CA GLY A 183 -11.38 -5.10 6.87
C GLY A 183 -11.80 -6.53 7.19
N LEU A 184 -12.17 -7.34 6.18
CA LEU A 184 -12.45 -8.77 6.35
C LEU A 184 -11.21 -9.52 6.86
N LEU A 185 -10.02 -9.10 6.42
CA LEU A 185 -8.76 -9.69 6.85
C LEU A 185 -8.29 -9.16 8.22
N GLN A 186 -8.63 -7.91 8.58
CA GLN A 186 -8.41 -7.39 9.93
C GLN A 186 -9.20 -8.20 10.97
N SER A 187 -10.45 -8.58 10.66
CA SER A 187 -11.28 -9.45 11.52
C SER A 187 -10.71 -10.87 11.66
N ARG A 188 -10.01 -11.39 10.64
CA ARG A 188 -9.35 -12.72 10.71
C ARG A 188 -8.06 -12.73 11.54
N HIS A 189 -7.42 -11.57 11.75
CA HIS A 189 -6.20 -11.46 12.56
C HIS A 189 -6.45 -11.34 14.07
N TYR A 190 -7.72 -11.35 14.53
CA TYR A 190 -8.08 -11.41 15.96
C TYR A 190 -8.30 -12.84 16.49
N GLU A 191 -8.18 -13.88 15.67
CA GLU A 191 -8.02 -15.24 16.18
C GLU A 191 -6.53 -15.47 16.50
N ILE A 192 -6.12 -15.01 17.69
CA ILE A 192 -4.85 -15.44 18.31
C ILE A 192 -4.93 -16.97 18.42
N PRO A 193 -3.98 -17.73 17.84
CA PRO A 193 -3.92 -19.17 18.07
C PRO A 193 -3.69 -19.37 19.57
N THR A 194 -4.71 -19.88 20.26
CA THR A 194 -4.48 -20.47 21.57
C THR A 194 -3.53 -21.64 21.36
N VAL A 195 -2.34 -21.52 21.93
CA VAL A 195 -1.38 -22.61 22.08
C VAL A 195 -2.14 -23.78 22.72
N GLN A 196 -2.51 -24.78 21.92
CA GLN A 196 -2.85 -26.08 22.47
C GLN A 196 -1.54 -26.73 22.88
N THR A 197 -1.17 -26.54 24.14
CA THR A 197 -0.26 -27.47 24.82
C THR A 197 -0.86 -28.86 24.71
N GLU A 198 -0.25 -29.72 23.90
CA GLU A 198 -0.48 -31.15 23.95
C GLU A 198 -0.19 -31.64 25.38
N ARG A 199 -1.25 -31.86 26.17
CA ARG A 199 -1.18 -32.90 27.20
C ARG A 199 -1.47 -34.22 26.51
N ARG A 200 -0.40 -34.98 26.24
CA ARG A 200 -0.48 -36.44 26.16
C ARG A 200 -1.17 -36.94 27.43
N TYR A 201 -2.40 -37.42 27.30
CA TYR A 201 -2.89 -38.49 28.15
C TYR A 201 -2.76 -39.79 27.36
N GLY A 202 -1.77 -40.60 27.75
CA GLY A 202 -1.65 -41.99 27.34
C GLY A 202 -2.54 -42.88 28.23
N SER A 203 -3.09 -43.91 27.60
CA SER A 203 -4.05 -44.89 28.12
C SER A 203 -3.55 -45.74 29.29
N GLU A 204 -4.52 -46.14 30.12
CA GLU A 204 -4.77 -47.41 30.81
C GLU A 204 -3.62 -48.38 31.13
N GLY A 205 -3.65 -48.90 32.37
CA GLY A 205 -2.95 -50.12 32.78
C GLY A 205 -2.97 -50.38 34.28
N ASP A 206 -3.84 -51.31 34.68
CA ASP A 206 -4.03 -51.96 35.98
C ASP A 206 -2.73 -52.52 36.60
N ASP A 207 -2.57 -52.46 37.94
CA ASP A 207 -2.29 -53.62 38.83
C ASP A 207 -1.91 -53.18 40.28
N GLY A 208 -2.50 -53.88 41.27
CA GLY A 208 -1.82 -54.31 42.50
C GLY A 208 -1.45 -53.32 43.62
N GLY A 209 -2.16 -53.43 44.75
CA GLY A 209 -1.47 -53.72 46.02
C GLY A 209 -1.32 -52.63 47.09
N ASN A 210 -2.16 -52.77 48.12
CA ASN A 210 -1.78 -52.83 49.54
C ASN A 210 -1.36 -51.55 50.32
N SER A 211 -2.04 -51.43 51.47
CA SER A 211 -1.53 -51.03 52.79
C SER A 211 -1.25 -49.56 53.15
N LEU A 212 -2.13 -49.12 54.05
CA LEU A 212 -1.84 -48.57 55.38
C LEU A 212 -1.12 -47.22 55.51
N SER A 213 -1.84 -46.35 56.25
CA SER A 213 -1.31 -45.46 57.30
C SER A 213 -0.58 -44.21 56.80
N ARG A 214 -0.51 -43.07 57.47
CA ARG A 214 -1.08 -42.48 58.69
C ARG A 214 -0.51 -41.03 58.69
N TYR A 215 -1.21 -40.11 59.37
CA TYR A 215 -0.67 -38.95 60.10
C TYR A 215 -0.49 -37.54 59.45
N ARG A 216 -1.29 -36.62 60.00
CA ARG A 216 -0.97 -35.34 60.70
C ARG A 216 -0.29 -34.15 59.98
N ARG A 217 -1.08 -33.06 59.85
CA ARG A 217 -1.08 -31.79 60.62
C ARG A 217 0.26 -31.11 61.00
N ALA A 218 0.45 -29.85 60.56
CA ALA A 218 0.90 -28.62 61.29
C ALA A 218 1.30 -27.56 60.22
N SER A 219 0.75 -26.33 60.15
CA SER A 219 0.86 -25.13 61.02
C SER A 219 2.20 -24.37 60.97
N SER A 220 2.10 -23.09 60.55
CA SER A 220 2.99 -21.94 60.79
C SER A 220 4.40 -21.99 60.15
N ILE A 221 4.93 -20.92 59.56
CA ILE A 221 5.16 -19.56 60.10
C ILE A 221 4.76 -18.49 59.08
#